data_AF-A0A150VLS1-F1
#
_entry.id   AF-A0A150VLS1-F1
#
_cell.length_a   1.000
_cell.length_b   1.000
_cell.length_c   1.000
_cell.angle_alpha   90.00
_cell.angle_beta   90.00
_cell.angle_gamma   90.00
#
_symmetry.space_group_name_H-M   'P 1'
#
loop_
_entity.id
_entity.type
_entity.pdbx_description
1 polymer ?
#
loop_
_entity_poly.entity_id
_entity_poly.type
_entity_poly.pdbx_seq_one_letter_code
_entity_poly.pdbx_strand_id
1 'polypeptide(L)'
;MASSTVRPDSHDGAEDRDVSDADVAERLLRSAAKLSYDPAAEVDWDTPLDKNFHGQSPEWNSLYGTAYWNEMTEEQRKELTRQEAASVASTGIWFEMILQQMVLRDMYAKDPTDPRFQWALTEIADECRHSIMFGRGSAKLGAPAYRPRRAVLELGRAFKTVGFGEAAYAAILVAEEVLDVMQRDWMRDERVAPFVRTISNIHVVEESRHMKFARDETRRRLARASTARRHFHALVVAIASYYIVTSMVSPDVYKQAGLDPERARREAAANEHYKSQLRSSCAGLMEFLASARLLTRPALLIYKRASLI
;
A
#
# COMPACT_ATOMS: atom_id res chain seq x y z
N MET A 1 58.77 22.72 33.54
CA MET A 1 58.48 23.00 32.12
C MET A 1 57.49 21.95 31.62
N ALA A 2 56.52 22.40 30.81
CA ALA A 2 55.30 21.76 30.32
C ALA A 2 55.19 20.22 30.36
N SER A 3 54.21 19.72 31.12
CA SER A 3 53.62 18.39 30.92
C SER A 3 52.43 18.54 29.98
N SER A 4 52.55 17.98 28.78
CA SER A 4 51.56 18.00 27.71
C SER A 4 50.32 17.20 28.10
N THR A 5 49.17 17.88 28.24
CA THR A 5 47.85 17.25 28.31
C THR A 5 47.25 17.16 26.90
N VAL A 6 47.34 16.00 26.27
CA VAL A 6 46.50 15.65 25.12
C VAL A 6 45.45 14.66 25.60
N ARG A 7 44.19 15.11 25.65
CA ARG A 7 43.04 14.21 25.71
C ARG A 7 42.76 13.70 24.29
N PRO A 8 42.37 12.43 24.10
CA PRO A 8 41.91 11.98 22.80
C PRO A 8 40.54 12.61 22.52
N ASP A 9 40.41 13.23 21.35
CA ASP A 9 39.13 13.70 20.83
C ASP A 9 38.20 12.50 20.62
N SER A 10 37.09 12.49 21.35
CA SER A 10 35.94 11.65 21.07
C SER A 10 35.21 12.20 19.85
N HIS A 11 35.70 11.89 18.65
CA HIS A 11 34.93 11.99 17.42
C HIS A 11 34.10 10.71 17.26
N ASP A 12 33.00 10.63 18.00
CA ASP A 12 31.90 9.72 17.71
C ASP A 12 30.62 10.34 18.26
N GLY A 13 29.81 10.94 17.39
CA GLY A 13 28.51 11.44 17.82
C GLY A 13 27.82 12.52 17.00
N ALA A 14 28.26 12.86 15.78
CA ALA A 14 27.67 13.99 15.06
C ALA A 14 27.53 13.84 13.53
N GLU A 15 27.50 12.63 12.96
CA GLU A 15 27.29 12.48 11.50
C GLU A 15 25.89 12.04 11.07
N ASP A 16 24.97 11.74 11.99
CA ASP A 16 23.66 11.16 11.62
C ASP A 16 22.46 12.12 11.76
N ARG A 17 22.70 13.44 11.74
CA ARG A 17 21.65 14.47 11.89
C ARG A 17 21.86 15.67 10.97
N ASP A 18 21.82 15.46 9.66
CA ASP A 18 21.32 16.44 8.68
C ASP A 18 21.52 15.90 7.25
N VAL A 19 20.65 14.98 6.86
CA VAL A 19 20.40 14.76 5.43
C VAL A 19 19.40 15.84 5.02
N SER A 20 19.83 16.85 4.26
CA SER A 20 18.89 17.89 3.79
C SER A 20 17.77 17.25 2.97
N ASP A 21 16.52 17.72 3.09
CA ASP A 21 15.35 17.16 2.39
C ASP A 21 15.55 17.00 0.86
N ALA A 22 16.33 17.89 0.25
CA ALA A 22 16.70 17.80 -1.17
C ALA A 22 17.51 16.53 -1.47
N ASP A 23 18.36 16.09 -0.54
CA ASP A 23 19.17 14.88 -0.71
C ASP A 23 18.32 13.61 -0.75
N VAL A 24 17.19 13.53 0.00
CA VAL A 24 16.30 12.35 -0.10
C VAL A 24 15.69 12.26 -1.50
N ALA A 25 15.06 13.33 -1.99
CA ALA A 25 14.43 13.33 -3.32
C ALA A 25 15.44 13.09 -4.44
N GLU A 26 16.62 13.70 -4.39
CA GLU A 26 17.68 13.47 -5.37
C GLU A 26 18.18 12.02 -5.37
N ARG A 27 18.35 11.40 -4.19
CA ARG A 27 18.73 10.00 -4.09
C ARG A 27 17.67 9.08 -4.67
N LEU A 28 16.40 9.38 -4.44
CA LEU A 28 15.29 8.60 -4.99
C LEU A 28 15.22 8.74 -6.52
N LEU A 29 15.41 9.95 -7.07
CA LEU A 29 15.53 10.18 -8.52
C LEU A 29 16.67 9.37 -9.12
N ARG A 30 17.86 9.42 -8.51
CA ARG A 30 19.01 8.60 -8.94
C ARG A 30 18.71 7.10 -8.87
N SER A 31 17.92 6.66 -7.91
CA SER A 31 17.51 5.26 -7.77
C SER A 31 16.51 4.85 -8.84
N ALA A 32 15.47 5.67 -9.10
CA ALA A 32 14.46 5.39 -10.12
C ALA A 32 15.07 5.36 -11.53
N ALA A 33 16.03 6.25 -11.83
CA ALA A 33 16.76 6.24 -13.09
C ALA A 33 17.60 4.97 -13.33
N LYS A 34 18.01 4.28 -12.26
CA LYS A 34 18.79 3.02 -12.35
C LYS A 34 17.90 1.79 -12.42
N LEU A 35 16.76 1.81 -11.74
CA LEU A 35 15.92 0.64 -11.52
C LEU A 35 14.44 1.04 -11.55
N SER A 36 13.94 1.24 -12.76
CA SER A 36 12.51 1.31 -13.07
C SER A 36 12.20 0.30 -14.15
N TYR A 37 11.09 -0.42 -13.97
CA TYR A 37 10.64 -1.45 -14.89
C TYR A 37 9.64 -0.86 -15.88
N ASP A 38 9.56 -1.44 -17.09
CA ASP A 38 8.42 -1.24 -17.98
C ASP A 38 7.47 -2.44 -17.88
N PRO A 39 6.35 -2.35 -17.13
CA PRO A 39 5.40 -3.45 -17.02
C PRO A 39 4.88 -3.97 -18.36
N ALA A 40 4.88 -3.15 -19.41
CA ALA A 40 4.43 -3.58 -20.72
C ALA A 40 5.38 -4.60 -21.36
N ALA A 41 6.68 -4.54 -21.05
CA ALA A 41 7.71 -5.42 -21.57
C ALA A 41 8.09 -6.56 -20.59
N GLU A 42 8.08 -6.28 -19.28
CA GLU A 42 8.56 -7.21 -18.25
C GLU A 42 7.57 -8.32 -17.93
N VAL A 43 6.26 -8.03 -18.00
CA VAL A 43 5.21 -9.01 -17.71
C VAL A 43 4.88 -9.76 -18.98
N ASP A 44 4.89 -11.10 -18.92
CA ASP A 44 4.38 -11.94 -19.99
C ASP A 44 2.85 -11.78 -20.09
N TRP A 45 2.42 -10.97 -21.04
CA TRP A 45 1.00 -10.72 -21.31
C TRP A 45 0.40 -11.75 -22.27
N ASP A 46 1.22 -12.38 -23.11
CA ASP A 46 0.76 -13.18 -24.25
C ASP A 46 0.42 -14.62 -23.88
N THR A 47 1.14 -15.22 -22.92
CA THR A 47 0.84 -16.58 -22.45
C THR A 47 -0.57 -16.63 -21.83
N PRO A 48 -1.48 -17.50 -22.30
CA PRO A 48 -2.81 -17.62 -21.70
C PRO A 48 -2.76 -17.94 -20.20
N LEU A 49 -3.76 -17.48 -19.44
CA LEU A 49 -3.87 -17.80 -18.02
C LEU A 49 -4.03 -19.32 -17.83
N ASP A 50 -3.04 -19.95 -17.19
CA ASP A 50 -3.21 -21.29 -16.64
C ASP A 50 -3.98 -21.21 -15.32
N LYS A 51 -5.21 -21.74 -15.34
CA LYS A 51 -6.13 -21.73 -14.19
C LYS A 51 -5.74 -22.72 -13.09
N ASN A 52 -4.68 -23.52 -13.30
CA ASN A 52 -4.10 -24.37 -12.27
C ASN A 52 -3.30 -23.58 -11.21
N PHE A 53 -2.98 -22.31 -11.48
CA PHE A 53 -2.34 -21.44 -10.50
C PHE A 53 -3.36 -20.63 -9.69
N HIS A 54 -2.96 -20.28 -8.48
CA HIS A 54 -3.64 -19.28 -7.67
C HIS A 54 -3.34 -17.87 -8.17
N GLY A 55 -4.22 -16.93 -7.85
CA GLY A 55 -3.95 -15.49 -8.08
C GLY A 55 -3.15 -14.82 -6.98
N GLN A 56 -3.18 -15.38 -5.77
CA GLN A 56 -2.40 -14.95 -4.61
C GLN A 56 -2.05 -16.18 -3.79
N SER A 57 -1.07 -16.07 -2.90
CA SER A 57 -0.79 -17.17 -1.96
C SER A 57 -2.06 -17.53 -1.19
N PRO A 58 -2.46 -18.82 -1.12
CA PRO A 58 -3.69 -19.24 -0.46
C PRO A 58 -3.88 -18.69 0.95
N GLU A 59 -2.80 -18.54 1.71
CA GLU A 59 -2.78 -18.07 3.09
C GLU A 59 -3.25 -16.61 3.23
N TRP A 60 -3.24 -15.83 2.15
CA TRP A 60 -3.80 -14.47 2.07
C TRP A 60 -5.28 -14.44 1.71
N ASN A 61 -5.90 -15.59 1.42
CA ASN A 61 -7.32 -15.62 1.07
C ASN A 61 -8.21 -15.34 2.28
N SER A 62 -9.27 -14.56 2.06
CA SER A 62 -10.21 -14.17 3.12
C SER A 62 -10.92 -15.36 3.81
N LEU A 63 -11.04 -16.51 3.12
CA LEU A 63 -11.63 -17.72 3.66
C LEU A 63 -10.61 -18.75 4.12
N TYR A 64 -9.30 -18.54 3.91
CA TYR A 64 -8.29 -19.54 4.25
C TYR A 64 -8.43 -20.05 5.69
N GLY A 65 -8.41 -21.37 5.87
CA GLY A 65 -8.53 -22.03 7.18
C GLY A 65 -9.95 -22.08 7.76
N THR A 66 -10.95 -21.48 7.13
CA THR A 66 -12.36 -21.58 7.56
C THR A 66 -12.98 -22.93 7.18
N ALA A 67 -14.16 -23.24 7.75
CA ALA A 67 -14.92 -24.42 7.38
C ALA A 67 -15.29 -24.38 5.88
N TYR A 68 -15.74 -23.22 5.38
CA TYR A 68 -16.10 -23.09 3.98
C TYR A 68 -14.90 -23.33 3.05
N TRP A 69 -13.72 -22.81 3.38
CA TRP A 69 -12.51 -23.08 2.61
C TRP A 69 -12.15 -24.57 2.54
N ASN A 70 -12.32 -25.29 3.65
CA ASN A 70 -12.03 -26.72 3.71
C ASN A 70 -13.02 -27.55 2.87
N GLU A 71 -14.25 -27.06 2.69
CA GLU A 71 -15.28 -27.67 1.84
C GLU A 71 -15.12 -27.34 0.34
N MET A 72 -14.43 -26.25 0.00
CA MET A 72 -14.22 -25.84 -1.39
C MET A 72 -13.39 -26.85 -2.18
N THR A 73 -13.73 -27.01 -3.47
CA THR A 73 -12.85 -27.70 -4.41
C THR A 73 -11.58 -26.91 -4.65
N GLU A 74 -10.54 -27.59 -5.12
CA GLU A 74 -9.28 -26.93 -5.47
C GLU A 74 -9.46 -25.87 -6.56
N GLU A 75 -10.35 -26.12 -7.52
CA GLU A 75 -10.70 -25.15 -8.56
C GLU A 75 -11.36 -23.88 -7.98
N GLN A 76 -12.27 -24.04 -7.01
CA GLN A 76 -12.90 -22.91 -6.32
C GLN A 76 -11.89 -22.10 -5.52
N ARG A 77 -10.92 -22.75 -4.87
CA ARG A 77 -9.84 -22.05 -4.13
C ARG A 77 -8.97 -21.23 -5.08
N LYS A 78 -8.55 -21.82 -6.20
CA LYS A 78 -7.76 -21.13 -7.21
C LYS A 78 -8.54 -19.97 -7.82
N GLU A 79 -9.81 -20.18 -8.16
CA GLU A 79 -10.67 -19.10 -8.67
C GLU A 79 -10.85 -17.97 -7.66
N LEU A 80 -11.15 -18.29 -6.40
CA LEU A 80 -11.33 -17.28 -5.36
C LEU A 80 -10.05 -16.45 -5.16
N THR A 81 -8.88 -17.10 -5.12
CA THR A 81 -7.60 -16.36 -5.02
C THR A 81 -7.35 -15.45 -6.22
N ARG A 82 -7.75 -15.83 -7.45
CA ARG A 82 -7.67 -14.95 -8.64
C ARG A 82 -8.59 -13.75 -8.51
N GLN A 83 -9.83 -13.96 -8.07
CA GLN A 83 -10.80 -12.89 -7.91
C GLN A 83 -10.41 -11.92 -6.79
N GLU A 84 -9.89 -12.42 -5.67
CA GLU A 84 -9.39 -11.57 -4.59
C GLU A 84 -8.13 -10.79 -4.99
N ALA A 85 -7.17 -11.40 -5.70
CA ALA A 85 -6.00 -10.68 -6.21
C ALA A 85 -6.42 -9.51 -7.14
N ALA A 86 -7.39 -9.74 -8.03
CA ALA A 86 -7.93 -8.69 -8.89
C ALA A 86 -8.73 -7.62 -8.12
N SER A 87 -9.42 -8.00 -7.04
CA SER A 87 -10.12 -7.06 -6.14
C SER A 87 -9.14 -6.15 -5.38
N VAL A 88 -8.04 -6.72 -4.90
CA VAL A 88 -6.93 -5.99 -4.27
C VAL A 88 -6.33 -5.00 -5.27
N ALA A 89 -6.00 -5.47 -6.48
CA ALA A 89 -5.48 -4.63 -7.56
C ALA A 89 -6.45 -3.49 -7.94
N SER A 90 -7.74 -3.78 -8.04
CA SER A 90 -8.78 -2.76 -8.33
C SER A 90 -8.89 -1.72 -7.21
N THR A 91 -8.72 -2.14 -5.95
CA THR A 91 -8.72 -1.23 -4.80
C THR A 91 -7.48 -0.34 -4.80
N GLY A 92 -6.31 -0.89 -5.14
CA GLY A 92 -5.07 -0.13 -5.34
C GLY A 92 -5.25 0.96 -6.40
N ILE A 93 -5.75 0.60 -7.60
CA ILE A 93 -6.05 1.58 -8.67
C ILE A 93 -6.95 2.70 -8.15
N TRP A 94 -8.05 2.36 -7.46
CA TRP A 94 -8.97 3.37 -6.93
C TRP A 94 -8.28 4.31 -5.94
N PHE A 95 -7.44 3.77 -5.06
CA PHE A 95 -6.72 4.52 -4.05
C PHE A 95 -5.67 5.44 -4.69
N GLU A 96 -4.90 4.94 -5.65
CA GLU A 96 -3.88 5.73 -6.33
C GLU A 96 -4.46 6.87 -7.15
N MET A 97 -5.63 6.66 -7.78
CA MET A 97 -6.34 7.75 -8.45
C MET A 97 -6.63 8.91 -7.48
N ILE A 98 -6.94 8.64 -6.20
CA ILE A 98 -7.16 9.68 -5.19
C ILE A 98 -5.84 10.39 -4.87
N LEU A 99 -4.78 9.63 -4.60
CA LEU A 99 -3.49 10.16 -4.15
C LEU A 99 -2.78 10.97 -5.22
N GLN A 100 -2.72 10.48 -6.46
CA GLN A 100 -2.10 11.20 -7.58
C GLN A 100 -2.76 12.58 -7.78
N GLN A 101 -4.07 12.69 -7.62
CA GLN A 101 -4.77 13.99 -7.68
C GLN A 101 -4.35 14.91 -6.53
N MET A 102 -4.14 14.37 -5.33
CA MET A 102 -3.69 15.15 -4.18
C MET A 102 -2.25 15.62 -4.33
N VAL A 103 -1.35 14.77 -4.81
CA VAL A 103 0.05 15.09 -5.09
C VAL A 103 0.15 16.13 -6.21
N LEU A 104 -0.59 15.95 -7.31
CA LEU A 104 -0.66 16.93 -8.40
C LEU A 104 -1.11 18.31 -7.91
N ARG A 105 -2.16 18.37 -7.08
CA ARG A 105 -2.63 19.63 -6.51
C ARG A 105 -1.59 20.26 -5.58
N ASP A 106 -0.87 19.45 -4.80
CA ASP A 106 0.19 19.93 -3.91
C ASP A 106 1.40 20.47 -4.70
N MET A 107 1.68 19.95 -5.91
CA MET A 107 2.78 20.39 -6.78
C MET A 107 2.41 21.52 -7.75
N TYR A 108 1.12 21.77 -8.00
CA TYR A 108 0.60 22.60 -9.10
C TYR A 108 1.34 23.92 -9.41
N ALA A 109 1.80 24.65 -8.39
CA ALA A 109 2.50 25.92 -8.56
C ALA A 109 3.86 25.97 -7.81
N LYS A 110 4.47 24.80 -7.55
CA LYS A 110 5.80 24.71 -6.93
C LYS A 110 6.90 24.84 -7.97
N ASP A 111 8.11 25.14 -7.51
CA ASP A 111 9.30 25.29 -8.35
C ASP A 111 9.64 23.96 -9.06
N PRO A 112 9.59 23.90 -10.40
CA PRO A 112 9.89 22.68 -11.14
C PRO A 112 11.39 22.29 -11.11
N THR A 113 12.27 23.19 -10.66
CA THR A 113 13.70 22.91 -10.48
C THR A 113 14.00 22.21 -9.14
N ASP A 114 13.04 22.18 -8.20
CA ASP A 114 13.16 21.45 -6.94
C ASP A 114 13.14 19.92 -7.19
N PRO A 115 14.15 19.16 -6.73
CA PRO A 115 14.17 17.70 -6.86
C PRO A 115 12.91 17.01 -6.32
N ARG A 116 12.22 17.59 -5.33
CA ARG A 116 10.96 17.03 -4.80
C ARG A 116 9.81 17.15 -5.78
N PHE A 117 9.76 18.22 -6.57
CA PHE A 117 8.76 18.36 -7.63
C PHE A 117 8.97 17.27 -8.68
N GLN A 118 10.23 17.08 -9.09
CA GLN A 118 10.61 16.07 -10.06
C GLN A 118 10.33 14.65 -9.55
N TRP A 119 10.66 14.38 -8.29
CA TRP A 119 10.34 13.10 -7.64
C TRP A 119 8.83 12.87 -7.59
N ALA A 120 8.04 13.85 -7.14
CA ALA A 120 6.58 13.71 -7.06
C ALA A 120 5.94 13.41 -8.44
N LEU A 121 6.44 14.03 -9.52
CA LEU A 121 5.98 13.67 -10.87
C LEU A 121 6.48 12.31 -11.35
N THR A 122 7.66 11.88 -10.90
CA THR A 122 8.17 10.52 -11.16
C THR A 122 7.27 9.48 -10.50
N GLU A 123 6.93 9.68 -9.22
CA GLU A 123 5.99 8.87 -8.46
C GLU A 123 4.62 8.79 -9.15
N ILE A 124 4.05 9.92 -9.58
CA ILE A 124 2.80 9.93 -10.36
C ILE A 124 2.92 9.12 -11.66
N ALA A 125 4.07 9.17 -12.35
CA ALA A 125 4.29 8.42 -13.57
C ALA A 125 4.41 6.91 -13.32
N ASP A 126 5.07 6.51 -12.22
CA ASP A 126 5.12 5.13 -11.76
C ASP A 126 3.71 4.62 -11.46
N GLU A 127 2.90 5.39 -10.74
CA GLU A 127 1.53 5.01 -10.38
C GLU A 127 0.57 4.91 -11.58
N CYS A 128 0.82 5.70 -12.63
CA CYS A 128 0.13 5.51 -13.91
C CYS A 128 0.46 4.13 -14.51
N ARG A 129 1.74 3.73 -14.50
CA ARG A 129 2.20 2.44 -15.04
C ARG A 129 1.72 1.28 -14.19
N HIS A 130 1.77 1.39 -12.86
CA HIS A 130 1.20 0.42 -11.92
C HIS A 130 -0.30 0.22 -12.15
N SER A 131 -1.06 1.31 -12.26
CA SER A 131 -2.51 1.23 -12.47
C SER A 131 -2.88 0.53 -13.78
N ILE A 132 -2.13 0.81 -14.86
CA ILE A 132 -2.29 0.10 -16.15
C ILE A 132 -1.92 -1.38 -16.00
N MET A 133 -0.79 -1.69 -15.35
CA MET A 133 -0.33 -3.05 -15.09
C MET A 133 -1.39 -3.85 -14.31
N PHE A 134 -1.93 -3.31 -13.21
CA PHE A 134 -2.99 -3.93 -12.42
C PHE A 134 -4.30 -4.10 -13.19
N GLY A 135 -4.67 -3.14 -14.04
CA GLY A 135 -5.84 -3.25 -14.91
C GLY A 135 -5.70 -4.40 -15.91
N ARG A 136 -4.54 -4.50 -16.59
CA ARG A 136 -4.23 -5.61 -17.50
C ARG A 136 -4.17 -6.95 -16.77
N GLY A 137 -3.56 -6.98 -15.58
CA GLY A 137 -3.49 -8.16 -14.73
C GLY A 137 -4.88 -8.66 -14.34
N SER A 138 -5.76 -7.76 -13.91
CA SER A 138 -7.15 -8.07 -13.56
C SER A 138 -7.93 -8.62 -14.76
N ALA A 139 -7.74 -8.04 -15.95
CA ALA A 139 -8.33 -8.56 -17.18
C ALA A 139 -7.81 -9.97 -17.53
N LYS A 140 -6.50 -10.21 -17.42
CA LYS A 140 -5.88 -11.53 -17.65
C LYS A 140 -6.35 -12.59 -16.64
N LEU A 141 -6.63 -12.20 -15.40
CA LEU A 141 -7.26 -13.04 -14.38
C LEU A 141 -8.73 -13.38 -14.67
N GLY A 142 -9.36 -12.74 -15.67
CA GLY A 142 -10.77 -12.92 -16.00
C GLY A 142 -11.72 -12.27 -14.97
N ALA A 143 -11.24 -11.27 -14.23
CA ALA A 143 -12.01 -10.60 -13.20
C ALA A 143 -12.85 -9.44 -13.78
N PRO A 144 -14.05 -9.19 -13.24
CA PRO A 144 -14.78 -7.96 -13.52
C PRO A 144 -14.11 -6.76 -12.86
N ALA A 145 -14.54 -5.55 -13.23
CA ALA A 145 -14.11 -4.33 -12.54
C ALA A 145 -14.73 -4.26 -11.14
N TYR A 146 -13.97 -4.64 -10.12
CA TYR A 146 -14.35 -4.46 -8.72
C TYR A 146 -14.25 -2.99 -8.31
N ARG A 147 -15.18 -2.55 -7.47
CA ARG A 147 -15.23 -1.16 -6.99
C ARG A 147 -15.59 -1.13 -5.51
N PRO A 148 -15.02 -0.19 -4.73
CA PRO A 148 -15.53 0.11 -3.40
C PRO A 148 -17.03 0.45 -3.43
N ARG A 149 -17.70 0.27 -2.29
CA ARG A 149 -19.11 0.63 -2.13
C ARG A 149 -19.32 2.11 -2.46
N ARG A 150 -20.49 2.46 -2.99
CA ARG A 150 -20.82 3.85 -3.40
C ARG A 150 -20.51 4.89 -2.33
N ALA A 151 -20.87 4.63 -1.08
CA ALA A 151 -20.57 5.56 0.02
C ALA A 151 -19.06 5.81 0.19
N VAL A 152 -18.23 4.77 0.02
CA VAL A 152 -16.76 4.86 0.08
C VAL A 152 -16.20 5.62 -1.13
N LEU A 153 -16.77 5.41 -2.32
CA LEU A 153 -16.41 6.19 -3.51
C LEU A 153 -16.66 7.69 -3.31
N GLU A 154 -17.82 8.06 -2.76
CA GLU A 154 -18.16 9.46 -2.50
C GLU A 154 -17.29 10.06 -1.38
N LEU A 155 -16.97 9.30 -0.33
CA LEU A 155 -15.98 9.71 0.67
C LEU A 155 -14.60 9.93 0.03
N GLY A 156 -14.19 9.06 -0.89
CA GLY A 156 -12.96 9.23 -1.67
C GLY A 156 -12.98 10.49 -2.53
N ARG A 157 -14.11 10.82 -3.17
CA ARG A 157 -14.28 12.08 -3.92
C ARG A 157 -14.17 13.31 -3.03
N ALA A 158 -14.77 13.28 -1.84
CA ALA A 158 -14.63 14.34 -0.87
C ALA A 158 -13.16 14.46 -0.43
N PHE A 159 -12.55 13.35 -0.03
CA PHE A 159 -11.18 13.29 0.47
C PHE A 159 -10.15 13.82 -0.54
N LYS A 160 -10.19 13.37 -1.80
CA LYS A 160 -9.28 13.93 -2.83
C LYS A 160 -9.44 15.44 -3.01
N THR A 161 -10.66 15.96 -2.82
CA THR A 161 -10.99 17.37 -3.09
C THR A 161 -10.59 18.28 -1.94
N VAL A 162 -10.79 17.83 -0.70
CA VAL A 162 -10.59 18.68 0.50
C VAL A 162 -9.38 18.28 1.33
N GLY A 163 -8.88 17.05 1.22
CA GLY A 163 -7.72 16.59 1.95
C GLY A 163 -6.48 17.30 1.47
N PHE A 164 -5.67 17.83 2.38
CA PHE A 164 -4.41 18.52 2.07
C PHE A 164 -3.33 18.10 3.07
N GLY A 165 -2.08 18.39 2.74
CA GLY A 165 -1.01 18.34 3.73
C GLY A 165 -0.56 16.93 4.12
N GLU A 166 -0.27 16.78 5.41
CA GLU A 166 0.31 15.63 6.10
C GLU A 166 -0.52 14.35 5.95
N ALA A 167 -1.86 14.47 5.97
CA ALA A 167 -2.75 13.32 5.89
C ALA A 167 -2.73 12.64 4.52
N ALA A 168 -2.36 13.35 3.45
CA ALA A 168 -2.24 12.75 2.13
C ALA A 168 -1.12 11.69 2.17
N TYR A 169 0.10 12.12 2.49
CA TYR A 169 1.29 11.26 2.53
C TYR A 169 1.25 10.19 3.61
N ALA A 170 0.68 10.49 4.78
CA ALA A 170 0.52 9.47 5.82
C ALA A 170 -0.55 8.42 5.46
N ALA A 171 -1.55 8.77 4.64
CA ALA A 171 -2.53 7.81 4.14
C ALA A 171 -1.94 6.92 3.05
N ILE A 172 -1.03 7.43 2.20
CA ILE A 172 -0.27 6.63 1.20
C ILE A 172 0.31 5.40 1.88
N LEU A 173 1.08 5.59 2.95
CA LEU A 173 1.78 4.52 3.67
C LEU A 173 0.89 3.37 4.14
N VAL A 174 -0.41 3.61 4.32
CA VAL A 174 -1.29 2.57 4.83
C VAL A 174 -1.54 1.50 3.79
N ALA A 175 -1.94 1.87 2.57
CA ALA A 175 -2.20 0.89 1.52
C ALA A 175 -0.90 0.17 1.16
N GLU A 176 0.16 0.95 0.99
CA GLU A 176 1.42 0.46 0.46
C GLU A 176 2.12 -0.53 1.37
N GLU A 177 2.12 -0.33 2.69
CA GLU A 177 2.75 -1.30 3.59
C GLU A 177 1.98 -2.63 3.70
N VAL A 178 0.65 -2.59 3.65
CA VAL A 178 -0.14 -3.83 3.64
C VAL A 178 0.09 -4.59 2.33
N LEU A 179 0.05 -3.88 1.20
CA LEU A 179 0.24 -4.47 -0.12
C LEU A 179 1.68 -4.98 -0.32
N ASP A 180 2.70 -4.27 0.18
CA ASP A 180 4.10 -4.67 0.09
C ASP A 180 4.35 -6.03 0.73
N VAL A 181 3.85 -6.26 1.96
CA VAL A 181 3.99 -7.56 2.63
C VAL A 181 3.26 -8.66 1.87
N MET A 182 2.02 -8.40 1.41
CA MET A 182 1.24 -9.36 0.62
C MET A 182 1.97 -9.75 -0.67
N GLN A 183 2.44 -8.77 -1.43
CA GLN A 183 3.08 -8.96 -2.72
C GLN A 183 4.47 -9.61 -2.60
N ARG A 184 5.21 -9.35 -1.52
CA ARG A 184 6.47 -10.04 -1.21
C ARG A 184 6.27 -11.54 -0.99
N ASP A 185 5.14 -11.95 -0.42
CA ASP A 185 4.80 -13.37 -0.31
C ASP A 185 4.40 -13.93 -1.67
N TRP A 186 3.52 -13.23 -2.40
CA TRP A 186 3.03 -13.70 -3.70
C TRP A 186 4.14 -13.88 -4.72
N MET A 187 5.11 -12.97 -4.76
CA MET A 187 6.21 -13.04 -5.73
C MET A 187 7.14 -14.25 -5.51
N ARG A 188 7.17 -14.81 -4.29
CA ARG A 188 8.01 -15.95 -3.89
C ARG A 188 7.28 -17.29 -3.95
N ASP A 189 5.96 -17.28 -4.05
CA ASP A 189 5.13 -18.50 -4.01
C ASP A 189 4.95 -19.10 -5.41
N GLU A 190 5.49 -20.29 -5.62
CA GLU A 190 5.40 -21.01 -6.90
C GLU A 190 3.98 -21.46 -7.26
N ARG A 191 3.05 -21.47 -6.29
CA ARG A 191 1.62 -21.75 -6.53
C ARG A 191 0.89 -20.57 -7.17
N VAL A 192 1.48 -19.37 -7.14
CA VAL A 192 0.92 -18.15 -7.71
C VAL A 192 1.27 -18.04 -9.19
N ALA A 193 0.31 -17.57 -9.99
CA ALA A 193 0.47 -17.43 -11.44
C ALA A 193 1.72 -16.59 -11.77
N PRO A 194 2.61 -17.06 -12.66
CA PRO A 194 3.90 -16.42 -12.91
C PRO A 194 3.82 -14.91 -13.21
N PHE A 195 2.86 -14.49 -14.04
CA PHE A 195 2.69 -13.06 -14.37
C PHE A 195 2.29 -12.21 -13.15
N VAL A 196 1.52 -12.77 -12.19
CA VAL A 196 1.17 -12.07 -10.94
C VAL A 196 2.39 -11.93 -10.05
N ARG A 197 3.29 -12.91 -10.02
CA ARG A 197 4.56 -12.80 -9.30
C ARG A 197 5.44 -11.70 -9.91
N THR A 198 5.49 -11.58 -11.23
CA THR A 198 6.22 -10.50 -11.91
C THR A 198 5.62 -9.13 -11.61
N ILE A 199 4.29 -8.99 -11.69
CA ILE A 199 3.57 -7.77 -11.30
C ILE A 199 3.92 -7.38 -9.86
N SER A 200 3.88 -8.35 -8.94
CA SER A 200 4.19 -8.16 -7.53
C SER A 200 5.65 -7.72 -7.32
N ASN A 201 6.60 -8.34 -8.04
CA ASN A 201 8.02 -7.96 -7.98
C ASN A 201 8.25 -6.53 -8.45
N ILE A 202 7.66 -6.13 -9.58
CA ILE A 202 7.78 -4.77 -10.11
C ILE A 202 7.26 -3.77 -9.06
N HIS A 203 6.03 -3.96 -8.60
CA HIS A 203 5.39 -3.06 -7.65
C HIS A 203 6.21 -2.92 -6.35
N VAL A 204 6.63 -4.03 -5.74
CA VAL A 204 7.42 -4.04 -4.49
C VAL A 204 8.76 -3.30 -4.63
N VAL A 205 9.42 -3.41 -5.78
CA VAL A 205 10.71 -2.73 -6.00
C VAL A 205 10.50 -1.22 -6.10
N GLU A 206 9.47 -0.79 -6.83
CA GLU A 206 9.21 0.64 -7.06
C GLU A 206 8.62 1.32 -5.80
N GLU A 207 7.67 0.67 -5.14
CA GLU A 207 6.94 1.19 -3.97
C GLU A 207 7.84 1.39 -2.74
N SER A 208 8.94 0.65 -2.64
CA SER A 208 9.95 0.87 -1.58
C SER A 208 10.47 2.31 -1.54
N ARG A 209 10.54 2.98 -2.69
CA ARG A 209 10.98 4.37 -2.83
C ARG A 209 9.88 5.36 -2.45
N HIS A 210 8.66 5.08 -2.87
CA HIS A 210 7.47 5.90 -2.60
C HIS A 210 7.19 5.92 -1.09
N MET A 211 7.23 4.76 -0.43
CA MET A 211 7.17 4.66 1.03
C MET A 211 8.28 5.46 1.74
N LYS A 212 9.50 5.49 1.19
CA LYS A 212 10.60 6.28 1.79
C LYS A 212 10.29 7.78 1.71
N PHE A 213 9.84 8.26 0.56
CA PHE A 213 9.44 9.65 0.37
C PHE A 213 8.24 10.03 1.24
N ALA A 214 7.19 9.21 1.28
CA ALA A 214 5.99 9.46 2.06
C ALA A 214 6.27 9.55 3.57
N ARG A 215 7.17 8.70 4.11
CA ARG A 215 7.61 8.80 5.52
C ARG A 215 8.37 10.09 5.81
N ASP A 216 9.26 10.49 4.90
CA ASP A 216 10.01 11.74 5.01
C ASP A 216 9.08 12.96 5.03
N GLU A 217 8.19 13.03 4.03
CA GLU A 217 7.26 14.13 3.86
C GLU A 217 6.26 14.23 5.02
N THR A 218 5.81 13.08 5.53
CA THR A 218 4.95 13.01 6.72
C THR A 218 5.66 13.58 7.95
N ARG A 219 6.90 13.18 8.24
CA ARG A 219 7.67 13.70 9.38
C ARG A 219 7.89 15.20 9.26
N ARG A 220 8.34 15.64 8.08
CA ARG A 220 8.66 17.04 7.79
C ARG A 220 7.47 17.95 8.03
N ARG A 221 6.32 17.61 7.46
CA ARG A 221 5.11 18.43 7.59
C ARG A 221 4.56 18.37 9.03
N LEU A 222 4.58 17.20 9.67
CA LEU A 222 4.16 17.06 11.07
C LEU A 222 5.09 17.77 12.07
N ALA A 223 6.35 18.05 11.73
CA ALA A 223 7.26 18.80 12.60
C ALA A 223 6.73 20.21 12.92
N ARG A 224 5.94 20.79 12.00
CA ARG A 224 5.33 22.12 12.15
C ARG A 224 3.84 22.07 12.54
N ALA A 225 3.29 20.87 12.76
CA ALA A 225 1.87 20.70 13.04
C ALA A 225 1.55 20.92 14.53
N SER A 226 0.50 21.70 14.80
CA SER A 226 -0.07 21.83 16.14
C SER A 226 -0.66 20.50 16.63
N THR A 227 -0.87 20.35 17.93
CA THR A 227 -1.49 19.16 18.52
C THR A 227 -2.88 18.89 17.93
N ALA A 228 -3.71 19.94 17.77
CA ALA A 228 -5.03 19.81 17.16
C ALA A 228 -4.95 19.30 15.71
N ARG A 229 -4.03 19.86 14.91
CA ARG A 229 -3.79 19.41 13.53
C ARG A 229 -3.31 17.97 13.49
N ARG A 230 -2.40 17.57 14.37
CA ARG A 230 -1.92 16.19 14.49
C ARG A 230 -3.04 15.21 14.83
N HIS A 231 -3.91 15.55 15.79
CA HIS A 231 -5.05 14.71 16.15
C HIS A 231 -6.06 14.57 14.99
N PHE A 232 -6.29 15.65 14.25
CA PHE A 232 -7.11 15.60 13.05
C PHE A 232 -6.51 14.66 12.00
N HIS A 233 -5.22 14.79 11.68
CA HIS A 233 -4.56 13.90 10.71
C HIS A 233 -4.53 12.44 11.19
N ALA A 234 -4.29 12.19 12.48
CA ALA A 234 -4.37 10.86 13.07
C ALA A 234 -5.74 10.19 12.81
N LEU A 235 -6.82 10.95 12.99
CA LEU A 235 -8.17 10.46 12.73
C LEU A 235 -8.41 10.21 11.24
N VAL A 236 -7.98 11.15 10.38
CA VAL A 236 -8.14 11.03 8.92
C VAL A 236 -7.40 9.82 8.37
N VAL A 237 -6.14 9.62 8.77
CA VAL A 237 -5.34 8.46 8.35
C VAL A 237 -6.02 7.17 8.80
N ALA A 238 -6.48 7.07 10.06
CA ALA A 238 -7.17 5.88 10.54
C ALA A 238 -8.47 5.59 9.78
N ILE A 239 -9.27 6.62 9.45
CA ILE A 239 -10.48 6.47 8.64
C ILE A 239 -10.14 5.98 7.23
N ALA A 240 -9.12 6.58 6.59
CA ALA A 240 -8.65 6.14 5.28
C ALA A 240 -8.22 4.67 5.33
N SER A 241 -7.42 4.28 6.32
CA SER A 241 -6.98 2.90 6.51
C SER A 241 -8.13 1.92 6.63
N TYR A 242 -9.14 2.26 7.44
CA TYR A 242 -10.31 1.43 7.60
C TYR A 242 -11.00 1.18 6.25
N TYR A 243 -11.23 2.21 5.45
CA TYR A 243 -11.94 2.06 4.18
C TYR A 243 -11.12 1.40 3.09
N ILE A 244 -9.79 1.60 3.07
CA ILE A 244 -8.90 0.90 2.13
C ILE A 244 -8.94 -0.60 2.45
N VAL A 245 -8.60 -0.99 3.67
CA VAL A 245 -8.49 -2.41 4.05
C VAL A 245 -9.84 -3.13 3.90
N THR A 246 -10.93 -2.51 4.33
CA THR A 246 -12.26 -3.13 4.20
C THR A 246 -12.81 -3.15 2.76
N SER A 247 -12.15 -2.48 1.81
CA SER A 247 -12.50 -2.52 0.39
C SER A 247 -11.66 -3.53 -0.43
N MET A 248 -10.53 -4.02 0.11
CA MET A 248 -9.61 -4.92 -0.60
C MET A 248 -10.29 -6.19 -1.11
N VAL A 249 -11.24 -6.73 -0.34
CA VAL A 249 -12.02 -7.92 -0.70
C VAL A 249 -13.46 -7.52 -1.03
N SER A 250 -13.76 -7.40 -2.32
CA SER A 250 -15.12 -7.15 -2.78
C SER A 250 -16.03 -8.34 -2.43
N PRO A 251 -17.24 -8.12 -1.90
CA PRO A 251 -18.25 -9.17 -1.73
C PRO A 251 -18.52 -10.01 -2.98
N ASP A 252 -18.35 -9.41 -4.16
CA ASP A 252 -18.69 -10.06 -5.43
C ASP A 252 -17.67 -11.14 -5.83
N VAL A 253 -16.47 -11.17 -5.22
CA VAL A 253 -15.45 -12.21 -5.52
C VAL A 253 -15.96 -13.61 -5.21
N TYR A 254 -16.75 -13.74 -4.13
CA TYR A 254 -17.31 -15.04 -3.72
C TYR A 254 -18.30 -15.55 -4.75
N LYS A 255 -19.14 -14.67 -5.30
CA LYS A 255 -20.08 -15.02 -6.37
C LYS A 255 -19.34 -15.42 -7.64
N GLN A 256 -18.27 -14.71 -8.01
CA GLN A 256 -17.45 -15.07 -9.17
C GLN A 256 -16.77 -16.43 -9.01
N ALA A 257 -16.38 -16.80 -7.78
CA ALA A 257 -15.84 -18.12 -7.46
C ALA A 257 -16.91 -19.23 -7.30
N GLY A 258 -18.20 -18.93 -7.54
CA GLY A 258 -19.29 -19.90 -7.43
C GLY A 258 -19.65 -20.27 -5.99
N LEU A 259 -19.39 -19.39 -5.03
CA LEU A 259 -19.70 -19.58 -3.61
C LEU A 259 -20.98 -18.84 -3.20
N ASP A 260 -21.58 -19.25 -2.08
CA ASP A 260 -22.63 -18.52 -1.38
C ASP A 260 -22.03 -17.25 -0.75
N PRO A 261 -22.38 -16.04 -1.27
CA PRO A 261 -21.79 -14.80 -0.79
C PRO A 261 -22.17 -14.46 0.66
N GLU A 262 -23.35 -14.88 1.14
CA GLU A 262 -23.77 -14.58 2.51
C GLU A 262 -22.98 -15.40 3.52
N ARG A 263 -22.81 -16.70 3.25
CA ARG A 263 -21.96 -17.58 4.05
C ARG A 263 -20.50 -17.14 4.01
N ALA A 264 -19.96 -16.91 2.81
CA ALA A 264 -18.57 -16.50 2.64
C ALA A 264 -18.25 -15.20 3.40
N ARG A 265 -19.11 -14.18 3.29
CA ARG A 265 -18.92 -12.92 4.05
C ARG A 265 -18.94 -13.12 5.56
N ARG A 266 -19.82 -13.98 6.07
CA ARG A 266 -19.89 -14.30 7.50
C ARG A 266 -18.62 -15.00 7.99
N GLU A 267 -18.15 -16.01 7.25
CA GLU A 267 -16.94 -16.75 7.64
C GLU A 267 -15.68 -15.89 7.48
N ALA A 268 -15.55 -15.12 6.40
CA ALA A 268 -14.45 -14.18 6.22
C ALA A 268 -14.40 -13.12 7.35
N ALA A 269 -15.56 -12.58 7.76
CA ALA A 269 -15.62 -11.62 8.87
C ALA A 269 -15.23 -12.25 10.24
N ALA A 270 -15.40 -13.55 10.40
CA ALA A 270 -15.01 -14.30 11.59
C ALA A 270 -13.58 -14.89 11.50
N ASN A 271 -12.90 -14.78 10.36
CA ASN A 271 -11.63 -15.44 10.10
C ASN A 271 -10.47 -14.78 10.87
N GLU A 272 -10.07 -15.36 12.00
CA GLU A 272 -8.95 -14.85 12.80
C GLU A 272 -7.58 -15.05 12.15
N HIS A 273 -7.41 -16.05 11.27
CA HIS A 273 -6.18 -16.21 10.49
C HIS A 273 -5.95 -14.99 9.60
N TYR A 274 -6.96 -14.63 8.81
CA TYR A 274 -6.88 -13.47 7.90
C TYR A 274 -6.67 -12.16 8.67
N LYS A 275 -7.38 -11.96 9.79
CA LYS A 275 -7.16 -10.79 10.66
C LYS A 275 -5.76 -10.76 11.26
N SER A 276 -5.18 -11.91 11.61
CA SER A 276 -3.81 -11.99 12.13
C SER A 276 -2.77 -11.66 11.07
N GLN A 277 -2.97 -12.11 9.82
CA GLN A 277 -2.15 -11.73 8.68
C GLN A 277 -2.17 -10.20 8.47
N LEU A 278 -3.36 -9.59 8.47
CA LEU A 278 -3.51 -8.13 8.34
C LEU A 278 -2.82 -7.34 9.48
N ARG A 279 -2.97 -7.78 10.74
CA ARG A 279 -2.25 -7.14 11.87
C ARG A 279 -0.74 -7.23 11.70
N SER A 280 -0.26 -8.40 11.27
CA SER A 280 1.18 -8.66 11.13
C SER A 280 1.78 -7.84 9.98
N SER A 281 1.07 -7.71 8.85
CA SER A 281 1.55 -6.87 7.74
C SER A 281 1.55 -5.37 8.06
N CYS A 282 0.71 -4.92 8.99
CA CYS A 282 0.65 -3.52 9.41
C CYS A 282 1.67 -3.14 10.48
N ALA A 283 2.52 -4.05 10.95
CA ALA A 283 3.40 -3.79 12.09
C ALA A 283 4.34 -2.58 11.84
N GLY A 284 5.01 -2.54 10.69
CA GLY A 284 5.89 -1.43 10.31
C GLY A 284 5.16 -0.08 10.23
N LEU A 285 3.93 -0.09 9.71
CA LEU A 285 3.09 1.09 9.60
C LEU A 285 2.73 1.59 11.00
N MET A 286 2.30 0.70 11.90
CA MET A 286 1.95 1.06 13.27
C MET A 286 3.16 1.61 14.02
N GLU A 287 4.36 1.04 13.84
CA GLU A 287 5.60 1.58 14.40
C GLU A 287 5.89 3.00 13.87
N PHE A 288 5.74 3.21 12.56
CA PHE A 288 5.93 4.53 11.96
C PHE A 288 4.91 5.54 12.50
N LEU A 289 3.62 5.21 12.50
CA LEU A 289 2.56 6.08 13.00
C LEU A 289 2.74 6.39 14.49
N ALA A 290 3.23 5.43 15.29
CA ALA A 290 3.60 5.66 16.69
C ALA A 290 4.73 6.68 16.79
N SER A 291 5.80 6.50 16.01
CA SER A 291 6.95 7.43 15.96
C SER A 291 6.54 8.85 15.55
N ALA A 292 5.54 8.97 14.66
CA ALA A 292 4.97 10.23 14.20
C ALA A 292 3.89 10.81 15.14
N ARG A 293 3.60 10.13 16.27
CA ARG A 293 2.55 10.50 17.23
C ARG A 293 1.15 10.60 16.59
N LEU A 294 0.85 9.72 15.65
CA LEU A 294 -0.44 9.62 14.97
C LEU A 294 -1.36 8.53 15.56
N LEU A 295 -0.92 7.76 16.56
CA LEU A 295 -1.74 6.76 17.25
C LEU A 295 -2.51 7.37 18.43
N THR A 296 -3.47 8.24 18.13
CA THR A 296 -4.37 8.80 19.16
C THR A 296 -5.41 7.77 19.63
N ARG A 297 -5.99 7.94 20.82
CA ARG A 297 -7.04 7.03 21.33
C ARG A 297 -8.20 6.81 20.34
N PRO A 298 -8.77 7.86 19.69
CA PRO A 298 -9.80 7.65 18.67
C PRO A 298 -9.30 6.87 17.45
N ALA A 299 -8.07 7.14 16.98
CA ALA A 299 -7.48 6.42 15.86
C ALA A 299 -7.29 4.92 16.16
N LEU A 300 -6.80 4.58 17.35
CA LEU A 300 -6.64 3.19 17.80
C LEU A 300 -7.96 2.40 17.77
N LEU A 301 -9.09 3.02 18.12
CA LEU A 301 -10.39 2.35 18.03
C LEU A 301 -10.77 1.98 16.59
N ILE A 302 -10.37 2.81 15.62
CA ILE A 302 -10.63 2.58 14.20
C ILE A 302 -9.69 1.49 13.67
N TYR A 303 -8.40 1.55 14.00
CA TYR A 303 -7.43 0.50 13.62
C TYR A 303 -7.82 -0.87 14.16
N LYS A 304 -8.30 -0.95 15.41
CA LYS A 304 -8.81 -2.19 15.99
C LYS A 304 -10.03 -2.73 15.22
N ARG A 305 -10.94 -1.85 14.79
CA ARG A 305 -12.10 -2.25 13.96
C ARG A 305 -11.70 -2.74 12.58
N ALA A 306 -10.62 -2.22 12.02
CA ALA A 306 -10.04 -2.68 10.76
C ALA A 306 -9.14 -3.92 10.91
N SER A 307 -8.96 -4.44 12.12
CA SER A 307 -8.03 -5.55 12.42
C SER A 307 -6.58 -5.24 12.03
N LEU A 308 -6.11 -4.00 12.24
CA LEU A 308 -4.71 -3.61 12.00
C LEU A 308 -3.87 -3.60 13.28
N ILE A 309 -4.52 -3.71 14.44
CA ILE A 309 -3.92 -3.87 15.79
C ILE A 309 -4.73 -4.85 16.63
#